data_AF-S7SYT0-F1
#
_entry.id   AF-S7SYT0-F1
#
_cell.length_a   1.000
_cell.length_b   1.000
_cell.length_c   1.000
_cell.angle_alpha   90.00
_cell.angle_beta   90.00
_cell.angle_gamma   90.00
#
_symmetry.space_group_name_H-M   'P 1'
#
loop_
_entity.id
_entity.type
_entity.pdbx_description
1 polymer ?
#
loop_
_entity_poly.entity_id
_entity_poly.type
_entity_poly.pdbx_seq_one_letter_code
_entity_poly.pdbx_strand_id
1 'polypeptide(L)'
;MRPHLRRSAGADGTRPRCPPWHDRRLRRAIAHYFRVVDELDDEVLVMYQEVKALSKESLPYVLNKELDMAAIFEHILRACVESGALQLSESEIRLFAHNIVVLGQMWAFRRWVLRKMYTLDEYIELQTEFLLKGIMEKQQV
;
A
#
# COMPACT_ATOMS: atom_id res chain seq x y z
N MET A 1 33.86 59.92 -4.99
CA MET A 1 32.42 59.79 -5.28
C MET A 1 32.02 58.32 -5.16
N ARG A 2 30.80 58.07 -4.68
CA ARG A 2 30.33 56.88 -3.96
C ARG A 2 30.20 55.56 -4.79
N PRO A 3 30.10 54.40 -4.09
CA PRO A 3 30.23 53.02 -4.58
C PRO A 3 28.89 52.26 -4.68
N HIS A 4 28.83 51.15 -5.45
CA HIS A 4 27.78 50.12 -5.31
C HIS A 4 28.38 48.74 -5.65
N LEU A 5 28.74 47.94 -4.64
CA LEU A 5 27.94 46.87 -4.01
C LEU A 5 27.98 45.52 -4.77
N ARG A 6 28.79 44.63 -4.19
CA ARG A 6 28.83 43.18 -4.33
C ARG A 6 27.42 42.57 -4.17
N ARG A 7 27.04 41.63 -5.03
CA ARG A 7 26.26 40.44 -4.62
C ARG A 7 26.67 39.21 -5.44
N SER A 8 27.31 38.29 -4.74
CA SER A 8 27.40 36.87 -5.05
C SER A 8 26.01 36.24 -5.02
N ALA A 9 25.62 35.54 -6.08
CA ALA A 9 24.51 34.60 -6.06
C ALA A 9 25.07 33.18 -6.18
N GLY A 10 25.25 32.53 -5.04
CA GLY A 10 25.27 31.07 -4.98
C GLY A 10 23.83 30.60 -5.19
N ALA A 11 23.55 29.99 -6.33
CA ALA A 11 22.32 29.25 -6.54
C ALA A 11 22.54 27.83 -6.04
N ASP A 12 22.24 27.65 -4.74
CA ASP A 12 22.16 26.38 -4.06
C ASP A 12 21.12 25.46 -4.73
N GLY A 13 21.54 24.25 -5.07
CA GLY A 13 20.79 23.20 -5.74
C GLY A 13 19.76 22.54 -4.83
N THR A 14 18.77 23.31 -4.38
CA THR A 14 17.60 22.77 -3.70
C THR A 14 16.60 22.26 -4.75
N ARG A 15 16.83 21.02 -5.21
CA ARG A 15 15.71 20.20 -5.69
C ARG A 15 14.63 20.21 -4.60
N PRO A 16 13.35 20.40 -4.92
CA PRO A 16 12.31 20.29 -3.91
C PRO A 16 12.41 18.88 -3.32
N ARG A 17 12.72 18.79 -2.02
CA ARG A 17 12.63 17.52 -1.29
C ARG A 17 11.17 17.09 -1.41
N CYS A 18 10.92 15.92 -2.00
CA CYS A 18 9.61 15.29 -1.88
C CYS A 18 9.24 15.32 -0.38
N PRO A 19 8.00 15.67 -0.05
CA PRO A 19 7.58 15.61 1.32
C PRO A 19 7.83 14.21 1.91
N PRO A 20 8.15 14.09 3.21
CA PRO A 20 8.53 12.80 3.83
C PRO A 20 7.48 11.69 3.68
N TRP A 21 6.24 12.04 3.32
CA TRP A 21 5.09 11.15 3.18
C TRP A 21 4.88 10.54 1.77
N HIS A 22 5.78 10.78 0.82
CA HIS A 22 5.85 9.96 -0.40
C HIS A 22 6.71 8.71 -0.14
N ASP A 23 6.27 7.81 0.73
CA ASP A 23 6.93 6.50 0.81
C ASP A 23 6.64 5.73 -0.49
N ARG A 24 7.54 5.92 -1.45
CA ARG A 24 7.51 5.23 -2.75
C ARG A 24 7.62 3.71 -2.56
N ARG A 25 8.16 3.20 -1.45
CA ARG A 25 8.30 1.77 -1.20
C ARG A 25 6.94 1.17 -0.87
N LEU A 26 6.19 1.74 0.07
CA LEU A 26 4.84 1.26 0.40
C LEU A 26 3.90 1.34 -0.81
N ARG A 27 3.89 2.48 -1.53
CA ARG A 27 3.10 2.63 -2.76
C ARG A 27 3.46 1.58 -3.82
N ARG A 28 4.75 1.33 -4.04
CA ARG A 28 5.21 0.31 -5.00
C ARG A 28 4.83 -1.10 -4.55
N ALA A 29 4.92 -1.40 -3.25
CA ALA A 29 4.53 -2.70 -2.71
C ALA A 29 3.03 -2.96 -2.90
N ILE A 30 2.17 -1.98 -2.59
CA ILE A 30 0.72 -2.06 -2.84
C ILE A 30 0.44 -2.29 -4.33
N ALA A 31 1.03 -1.46 -5.19
CA ALA A 31 0.83 -1.56 -6.64
C ALA A 31 1.31 -2.91 -7.21
N HIS A 32 2.44 -3.43 -6.73
CA HIS A 32 2.95 -4.73 -7.13
C HIS A 32 2.01 -5.86 -6.68
N TYR A 33 1.59 -5.83 -5.42
CA TYR A 33 0.66 -6.82 -4.88
C TYR A 33 -0.67 -6.84 -5.64
N PHE A 34 -1.23 -5.67 -5.97
CA PHE A 34 -2.49 -5.60 -6.70
C PHE A 34 -2.38 -6.15 -8.13
N ARG A 35 -1.22 -5.98 -8.78
CA ARG A 35 -0.95 -6.60 -10.09
C ARG A 35 -0.83 -8.12 -9.98
N VAL A 36 -0.16 -8.62 -8.95
CA VAL A 36 -0.11 -10.07 -8.68
C VAL A 36 -1.52 -10.63 -8.44
N VAL A 37 -2.38 -9.90 -7.72
CA VAL A 37 -3.77 -10.31 -7.52
C VAL A 37 -4.58 -10.28 -8.81
N ASP A 38 -4.34 -9.33 -9.71
CA ASP A 38 -4.97 -9.32 -11.05
C ASP A 38 -4.53 -10.52 -11.90
N GLU A 39 -3.25 -10.89 -11.83
CA GLU A 39 -2.70 -12.06 -12.53
C GLU A 39 -3.23 -13.40 -11.98
N LEU A 40 -3.52 -13.46 -10.68
CA LEU A 40 -3.99 -14.65 -9.96
C LEU A 40 -5.48 -14.56 -9.57
N ASP A 41 -6.28 -13.81 -10.32
CA ASP A 41 -7.64 -13.45 -9.91
C ASP A 41 -8.58 -14.65 -9.82
N ASP A 42 -8.42 -15.64 -10.69
CA ASP A 42 -9.17 -16.91 -10.66
C ASP A 42 -8.83 -17.75 -9.42
N GLU A 43 -7.54 -17.86 -9.07
CA GLU A 43 -7.09 -18.58 -7.88
C GLU A 43 -7.58 -17.91 -6.59
N VAL A 44 -7.50 -16.58 -6.54
CA VAL A 44 -8.04 -15.79 -5.42
C VAL A 44 -9.55 -15.99 -5.29
N LEU A 45 -10.28 -16.01 -6.41
CA LEU A 45 -11.72 -16.23 -6.39
C LEU A 45 -12.09 -17.64 -5.90
N VAL A 46 -11.40 -18.67 -6.40
CA VAL A 46 -11.60 -20.07 -5.99
C VAL A 46 -11.30 -20.23 -4.50
N MET A 47 -10.24 -19.60 -4.01
CA MET A 47 -9.91 -19.61 -2.58
C MET A 47 -11.11 -19.11 -1.75
N TYR A 48 -11.70 -17.96 -2.11
CA TYR A 48 -12.81 -17.41 -1.33
C TYR A 48 -14.12 -18.18 -1.46
N GLN A 49 -14.43 -18.72 -2.65
CA GLN A 49 -15.70 -19.41 -2.91
C GLN A 49 -15.68 -20.86 -2.40
N GLU A 50 -14.55 -21.53 -2.54
CA GLU A 50 -14.40 -22.97 -2.31
C GLU A 50 -13.58 -23.30 -1.05
N VAL A 51 -13.27 -22.32 -0.19
CA VAL A 51 -12.51 -22.56 1.07
C VAL A 51 -13.16 -23.64 1.94
N LYS A 52 -14.50 -23.76 1.92
CA LYS A 52 -15.24 -24.79 2.68
C LYS A 52 -15.13 -26.18 2.06
N ALA A 53 -14.81 -26.27 0.77
CA ALA A 53 -14.59 -27.52 0.05
C ALA A 53 -13.15 -28.02 0.18
N LEU A 54 -12.23 -27.20 0.72
CA LEU A 54 -10.85 -27.60 0.94
C LEU A 54 -10.74 -28.72 1.98
N SER A 55 -9.80 -29.63 1.74
CA SER A 55 -9.46 -30.67 2.70
C SER A 55 -8.91 -30.06 4.00
N LYS A 56 -8.97 -30.82 5.10
CA LYS A 56 -8.37 -30.43 6.38
C LYS A 56 -6.84 -30.21 6.30
N GLU A 57 -6.19 -30.76 5.29
CA GLU A 57 -4.74 -30.61 5.07
C GLU A 57 -4.42 -29.39 4.21
N SER A 58 -5.27 -29.07 3.22
CA SER A 58 -5.06 -27.94 2.31
C SER A 58 -5.51 -26.59 2.91
N LEU A 59 -6.53 -26.60 3.76
CA LEU A 59 -7.08 -25.38 4.36
C LEU A 59 -6.03 -24.60 5.19
N PRO A 60 -5.26 -25.22 6.12
CA PRO A 60 -4.22 -24.50 6.86
C PRO A 60 -3.14 -23.90 5.96
N TYR A 61 -2.76 -24.60 4.90
CA TYR A 61 -1.75 -24.11 3.96
C TYR A 61 -2.20 -22.80 3.30
N VAL A 62 -3.43 -22.76 2.79
CA VAL A 62 -4.01 -21.59 2.14
C VAL A 62 -4.18 -20.42 3.11
N LEU A 63 -4.72 -20.68 4.31
CA LEU A 63 -4.89 -19.64 5.33
C LEU A 63 -3.55 -19.08 5.82
N ASN A 64 -2.52 -19.92 5.93
CA ASN A 64 -1.18 -19.44 6.28
C ASN A 64 -0.59 -18.55 5.18
N LYS A 65 -0.86 -18.83 3.89
CA LYS A 65 -0.43 -17.94 2.80
C LYS A 65 -1.09 -16.57 2.87
N GLU A 66 -2.36 -16.48 3.25
CA GLU A 66 -3.03 -15.20 3.53
C GLU A 66 -2.34 -14.43 4.66
N LEU A 67 -2.02 -15.11 5.76
CA LEU A 67 -1.32 -14.51 6.90
C LEU A 67 0.12 -14.08 6.52
N ASP A 68 0.82 -14.86 5.71
CA ASP A 68 2.16 -14.53 5.20
C ASP A 68 2.11 -13.22 4.38
N MET A 69 1.07 -13.02 3.55
CA MET A 69 0.91 -11.78 2.77
C MET A 69 0.67 -10.57 3.68
N ALA A 70 -0.14 -10.72 4.72
CA ALA A 70 -0.33 -9.67 5.71
C ALA A 70 0.99 -9.35 6.45
N ALA A 71 1.76 -10.37 6.85
CA ALA A 71 3.03 -10.20 7.53
C ALA A 71 4.07 -9.42 6.71
N ILE A 72 4.08 -9.59 5.37
CA ILE A 72 4.92 -8.77 4.47
C ILE A 72 4.57 -7.28 4.62
N PHE A 73 3.28 -6.94 4.60
CA PHE A 73 2.84 -5.56 4.75
C PHE A 73 3.07 -5.02 6.16
N GLU A 74 2.92 -5.84 7.20
CA GLU A 74 3.29 -5.46 8.57
C GLU A 74 4.77 -5.05 8.65
N HIS A 75 5.66 -5.83 8.03
CA HIS A 75 7.10 -5.53 8.00
C HIS A 75 7.40 -4.21 7.28
N ILE A 76 6.76 -3.98 6.12
CA ILE A 76 6.91 -2.71 5.38
C ILE A 76 6.41 -1.53 6.22
N LEU A 77 5.23 -1.65 6.84
CA LEU A 77 4.66 -0.60 7.67
C LEU A 77 5.51 -0.31 8.92
N ARG A 78 6.06 -1.33 9.59
CA ARG A 78 7.03 -1.14 10.69
C ARG A 78 8.26 -0.37 10.22
N ALA A 79 8.85 -0.73 9.08
CA ALA A 79 10.00 -0.02 8.53
C ALA A 79 9.68 1.47 8.21
N CYS A 80 8.45 1.76 7.76
CA CYS A 80 7.98 3.14 7.59
C CYS A 80 7.86 3.88 8.93
N VAL A 81 7.43 3.22 10.01
CA VAL A 81 7.38 3.81 11.36
C VAL A 81 8.78 4.03 11.92
N GLU A 82 9.68 3.05 11.81
CA GLU A 82 11.07 3.13 12.27
C GLU A 82 11.85 4.25 11.57
N SER A 83 11.56 4.51 10.29
CA SER A 83 12.16 5.62 9.53
C SER A 83 11.51 6.98 9.81
N GLY A 84 10.45 7.03 10.63
CA GLY A 84 9.70 8.25 10.95
C GLY A 84 8.79 8.73 9.82
N ALA A 85 8.59 7.94 8.75
CA ALA A 85 7.71 8.28 7.64
C ALA A 85 6.23 8.14 8.02
N LEU A 86 5.90 7.20 8.92
CA LEU A 86 4.55 6.96 9.44
C LEU A 86 4.55 6.98 10.97
N GLN A 87 3.37 7.23 11.54
CA GLN A 87 3.12 7.13 12.98
C GLN A 87 1.92 6.20 13.18
N LEU A 88 2.20 4.93 13.45
CA LEU A 88 1.19 3.90 13.65
C LEU A 88 1.55 3.10 14.90
N SER A 89 0.55 2.76 15.70
CA SER A 89 0.65 1.75 16.75
C SER A 89 0.73 0.34 16.16
N GLU A 90 1.21 -0.62 16.95
CA GLU A 90 1.27 -2.02 16.56
C GLU A 90 -0.07 -2.62 16.15
N SER A 91 -1.18 -2.23 16.81
CA SER A 91 -2.51 -2.67 16.41
C SER A 91 -2.95 -2.10 15.06
N GLU A 92 -2.57 -0.86 14.78
CA GLU A 92 -2.88 -0.21 13.50
C GLU A 92 -2.06 -0.83 12.36
N ILE A 93 -0.78 -1.11 12.59
CA ILE A 93 0.08 -1.81 11.62
C ILE A 93 -0.57 -3.12 11.17
N ARG A 94 -0.99 -3.97 12.12
CA ARG A 94 -1.67 -5.23 11.82
C ARG A 94 -2.95 -5.01 11.01
N LEU A 95 -3.80 -4.08 11.45
CA LEU A 95 -5.07 -3.80 10.77
C LEU A 95 -4.87 -3.26 9.35
N PHE A 96 -3.94 -2.31 9.15
CA PHE A 96 -3.66 -1.75 7.83
C PHE A 96 -3.05 -2.78 6.88
N ALA A 97 -2.20 -3.67 7.37
CA ALA A 97 -1.68 -4.78 6.57
C ALA A 97 -2.81 -5.66 6.02
N HIS A 98 -3.75 -6.08 6.89
CA HIS A 98 -4.93 -6.82 6.45
C HIS A 98 -5.83 -6.03 5.49
N ASN A 99 -6.01 -4.72 5.73
CA ASN A 99 -6.78 -3.88 4.82
C ASN A 99 -6.15 -3.83 3.42
N ILE A 100 -4.82 -3.72 3.32
CA ILE A 100 -4.12 -3.75 2.02
C ILE A 100 -4.39 -5.07 1.30
N VAL A 101 -4.24 -6.20 2.01
CA VAL A 101 -4.45 -7.55 1.46
C VAL A 101 -5.86 -7.69 0.88
N VAL A 102 -6.89 -7.36 1.67
CA VAL A 102 -8.30 -7.49 1.30
C VAL A 102 -8.69 -6.52 0.19
N LEU A 103 -8.18 -5.28 0.21
CA LEU A 103 -8.43 -4.33 -0.88
C LEU A 103 -7.78 -4.77 -2.19
N GLY A 104 -6.62 -5.43 -2.16
CA GLY A 104 -6.09 -6.08 -3.36
C GLY A 104 -7.04 -7.15 -3.88
N GLN A 105 -7.42 -8.09 -3.02
CA GLN A 105 -8.33 -9.20 -3.36
C GLN A 105 -9.72 -8.75 -3.81
N MET A 106 -10.19 -7.58 -3.36
CA MET A 106 -11.43 -6.98 -3.82
C MET A 106 -11.47 -6.78 -5.32
N TRP A 107 -10.32 -6.51 -5.94
CA TRP A 107 -10.21 -6.47 -7.38
C TRP A 107 -10.66 -7.78 -8.03
N ALA A 108 -10.22 -8.92 -7.49
CA ALA A 108 -10.59 -10.26 -7.97
C ALA A 108 -12.04 -10.61 -7.62
N PHE A 109 -12.45 -10.52 -6.35
CA PHE A 109 -13.79 -10.98 -5.94
C PHE A 109 -14.93 -10.06 -6.41
N ARG A 110 -14.66 -8.79 -6.75
CA ARG A 110 -15.62 -7.86 -7.37
C ARG A 110 -15.30 -7.57 -8.84
N ARG A 111 -14.49 -8.40 -9.52
CA ARG A 111 -14.10 -8.17 -10.92
C ARG A 111 -15.27 -7.94 -11.87
N TRP A 112 -16.43 -8.54 -11.60
CA TRP A 112 -17.67 -8.39 -12.37
C TRP A 112 -18.24 -6.96 -12.43
N VAL A 113 -17.89 -6.09 -11.48
CA VAL A 113 -18.33 -4.69 -11.42
C VAL A 113 -17.15 -3.72 -11.47
N LEU A 114 -16.05 -4.00 -10.78
CA LEU A 114 -14.91 -3.07 -10.72
C LEU A 114 -14.24 -2.90 -12.08
N ARG A 115 -14.07 -3.98 -12.85
CA ARG A 115 -13.48 -3.91 -14.21
C ARG A 115 -14.36 -3.18 -15.23
N LYS A 116 -15.64 -2.91 -14.90
CA LYS A 116 -16.54 -2.07 -15.72
C LYS A 116 -16.44 -0.60 -15.38
N MET A 117 -15.90 -0.26 -14.21
CA MET A 117 -15.83 1.11 -13.68
C MET A 117 -14.41 1.68 -13.73
N TYR A 118 -13.40 0.82 -13.63
CA TYR A 118 -12.01 1.21 -13.48
C TYR A 118 -11.07 0.30 -14.29
N THR A 119 -9.97 0.87 -14.76
CA THR A 119 -8.75 0.13 -15.09
C THR A 119 -8.04 -0.31 -13.81
N LEU A 120 -7.14 -1.30 -13.93
CA LEU A 120 -6.34 -1.75 -12.79
C LEU A 120 -5.49 -0.61 -12.21
N ASP A 121 -4.87 0.22 -13.06
CA ASP A 121 -4.03 1.33 -12.58
C ASP A 121 -4.86 2.41 -11.86
N GLU A 122 -6.07 2.74 -12.35
CA GLU A 122 -6.99 3.64 -11.64
C GLU A 122 -7.41 3.06 -10.29
N TYR A 123 -7.69 1.76 -10.24
CA TYR A 123 -8.02 1.07 -9.00
C TYR A 123 -6.86 1.11 -7.99
N ILE A 124 -5.63 0.80 -8.44
CA ILE A 124 -4.42 0.86 -7.61
C ILE A 124 -4.25 2.26 -7.04
N GLU A 125 -4.37 3.30 -7.85
CA GLU A 125 -4.18 4.68 -7.40
C GLU A 125 -5.23 5.08 -6.36
N LEU A 126 -6.52 4.85 -6.65
CA LEU A 126 -7.62 5.21 -5.75
C LEU A 126 -7.53 4.48 -4.41
N GLN A 127 -7.22 3.18 -4.41
CA GLN A 127 -7.10 2.41 -3.17
C GLN A 127 -5.84 2.77 -2.38
N THR A 128 -4.73 3.04 -3.07
CA THR A 128 -3.49 3.49 -2.43
C THR A 128 -3.71 4.85 -1.75
N GLU A 129 -4.38 5.79 -2.41
CA GLU A 129 -4.73 7.08 -1.82
C GLU A 129 -5.68 6.93 -0.62
N PHE A 130 -6.70 6.06 -0.71
CA PHE A 130 -7.61 5.78 0.39
C PHE A 130 -6.86 5.24 1.62
N LEU A 131 -6.00 4.25 1.44
CA LEU A 131 -5.20 3.65 2.50
C LEU A 131 -4.27 4.68 3.16
N LEU A 132 -3.54 5.45 2.34
CA LEU A 132 -2.58 6.43 2.86
C LEU A 132 -3.27 7.59 3.58
N LYS A 133 -4.42 8.07 3.09
CA LYS A 133 -5.21 9.09 3.80
C LYS A 133 -5.68 8.59 5.15
N GLY A 134 -6.19 7.36 5.24
CA GLY A 134 -6.60 6.76 6.50
C GLY A 134 -5.46 6.62 7.52
N ILE A 135 -4.23 6.37 7.03
CA ILE A 135 -3.02 6.37 7.85
C ILE A 135 -2.62 7.79 8.30
N MET A 136 -2.82 8.80 7.44
CA MET A 136 -2.34 10.16 7.64
C MET A 136 -3.27 11.06 8.46
N GLU A 137 -4.59 10.88 8.41
CA GLU A 137 -5.56 11.69 9.16
C GLU A 137 -5.35 11.62 10.69
N LYS A 138 -4.65 10.60 11.18
CA LYS A 138 -4.23 10.48 12.58
C LYS A 138 -3.05 11.36 12.99
N GLN A 139 -2.31 11.96 12.05
CA GLN A 139 -1.15 12.82 12.38
C GLN A 139 -1.55 14.26 12.77
N GLN A 140 -2.85 14.56 12.87
CA GLN A 140 -3.39 15.89 13.18
C GLN A 140 -4.05 16.00 14.57
N VAL A 141 -3.87 15.00 15.45
CA VAL A 141 -4.36 15.03 16.83
C VAL A 141 -3.21 15.06 17.82
#